data_AF-A0A2E7QUX3-F1
#
_entry.id   AF-A0A2E7QUX3-F1
#
_cell.length_a   1.000
_cell.length_b   1.000
_cell.length_c   1.000
_cell.angle_alpha   90.00
_cell.angle_beta   90.00
_cell.angle_gamma   90.00
#
_symmetry.space_group_name_H-M   'P 1'
#
loop_
_entity.id
_entity.type
_entity.pdbx_description
1 polymer ?
#
loop_
_entity_poly.entity_id
_entity_poly.type
_entity_poly.pdbx_seq_one_letter_code
_entity_poly.pdbx_strand_id
1 'polypeptide(L)' 'ERIVAADYTGAATTTEQYLRESIVRTNDYVIEGYEPGIMVATYGETLTAQNLVDIISYLMTLK' A
#
# COMPACT_ATOMS: atom_id res chain seq x y z
N GLU A 1 -5.93 5.92 -11.49
CA GLU A 1 -5.05 5.46 -10.38
C GLU A 1 -5.81 5.62 -9.07
N ARG A 2 -5.56 4.82 -8.02
CA ARG A 2 -6.37 4.90 -6.78
C ARG A 2 -6.17 6.19 -5.98
N ILE A 3 -5.01 6.83 -6.12
CA ILE A 3 -4.66 8.11 -5.48
C ILE A 3 -5.56 9.30 -5.85
N VAL A 4 -6.38 9.20 -6.91
CA VAL A 4 -7.34 10.26 -7.30
C VAL A 4 -8.77 9.99 -6.84
N ALA A 5 -9.00 8.88 -6.12
CA ALA A 5 -10.33 8.52 -5.66
C ALA A 5 -10.79 9.48 -4.56
N ALA A 6 -12.08 9.86 -4.57
CA ALA A 6 -12.63 10.85 -3.64
C ALA A 6 -12.67 10.36 -2.18
N ASP A 7 -12.62 9.05 -1.98
CA ASP A 7 -12.58 8.35 -0.70
C ASP A 7 -11.16 8.07 -0.22
N TYR A 8 -10.13 8.41 -0.99
CA TYR A 8 -8.75 8.20 -0.58
C TYR A 8 -8.36 9.16 0.55
N THR A 9 -8.03 8.60 1.71
CA THR A 9 -7.68 9.33 2.94
C THR A 9 -6.18 9.37 3.22
N GLY A 10 -5.36 8.77 2.35
CA GLY A 10 -3.91 8.69 2.52
C GLY A 10 -3.15 9.91 1.98
N ALA A 11 -1.83 9.89 2.08
CA ALA A 11 -0.96 11.02 1.73
C ALA A 11 -0.16 10.82 0.44
N ALA A 12 -0.33 9.70 -0.26
CA ALA A 12 0.45 9.37 -1.45
C ALA A 12 0.09 10.26 -2.64
N THR A 13 1.14 10.70 -3.34
CA THR A 13 1.04 11.51 -4.57
C THR A 13 1.39 10.74 -5.83
N THR A 14 1.97 9.54 -5.70
CA THR A 14 2.33 8.65 -6.80
C THR A 14 1.80 7.23 -6.53
N THR A 15 1.66 6.43 -7.60
CA THR A 15 1.27 5.01 -7.46
C THR A 15 2.26 4.22 -6.58
N GLU A 16 3.56 4.50 -6.71
CA GLU A 16 4.60 3.87 -5.87
C GLU A 16 4.41 4.21 -4.38
N GLN A 17 4.18 5.50 -4.07
CA GLN A 17 3.93 5.95 -2.71
C GLN A 17 2.65 5.32 -2.14
N TYR A 18 1.61 5.15 -2.96
CA TYR A 18 0.37 4.50 -2.55
C TYR A 18 0.62 3.05 -2.16
N LEU A 19 1.34 2.29 -3.00
CA LEU A 19 1.68 0.90 -2.70
C LEU A 19 2.52 0.79 -1.42
N ARG A 20 3.50 1.69 -1.26
CA ARG A 20 4.30 1.75 -0.03
C ARG A 20 3.45 2.03 1.20
N GLU A 21 2.57 3.02 1.13
CA GLU A 21 1.67 3.39 2.21
C GLU A 21 0.74 2.23 2.57
N SER A 22 0.12 1.58 1.57
CA SER A 22 -0.76 0.43 1.80
C SER A 22 -0.05 -0.76 2.44
N ILE A 23 1.24 -1.00 2.17
CA ILE A 23 1.98 -2.12 2.77
C ILE A 23 2.49 -1.79 4.18
N VAL A 24 2.93 -0.55 4.41
CA VAL A 24 3.48 -0.13 5.72
C VAL A 24 2.37 0.22 6.71
N ARG A 25 1.26 0.78 6.22
CA ARG A 25 0.11 1.23 7.01
C ARG A 25 -1.16 0.52 6.55
N THR A 26 -1.21 -0.77 6.83
CA THR A 26 -2.15 -1.72 6.20
C THR A 26 -3.64 -1.46 6.42
N ASN A 27 -3.99 -0.65 7.42
CA ASN A 27 -5.38 -0.31 7.75
C ASN A 27 -5.69 1.20 7.66
N ASP A 28 -4.74 2.03 7.22
CA ASP A 28 -4.97 3.49 7.10
C ASP A 28 -5.98 3.81 5.98
N TYR A 29 -5.95 3.02 4.91
CA TYR A 29 -6.93 3.09 3.83
C TYR A 29 -7.22 1.66 3.33
N VAL A 30 -8.47 1.22 3.54
CA VAL A 30 -8.97 -0.06 3.06
C VAL A 30 -10.07 0.23 2.05
N ILE A 31 -9.95 -0.38 0.87
CA ILE A 31 -10.91 -0.19 -0.22
C ILE A 31 -12.24 -0.81 0.17
N GLU A 32 -13.34 -0.11 -0.16
CA GLU A 32 -14.69 -0.62 0.03
C GLU A 32 -14.86 -2.04 -0.56
N GLY A 33 -15.46 -2.94 0.22
CA GLY A 33 -15.64 -4.34 -0.13
C GLY A 33 -14.51 -5.27 0.33
N TYR A 34 -13.45 -4.74 0.96
CA TYR A 34 -12.44 -5.53 1.66
C TYR A 34 -12.53 -5.35 3.17
N GLU A 35 -12.35 -6.44 3.91
CA GLU A 35 -12.31 -6.42 5.37
C GLU A 35 -10.98 -5.84 5.87
N PRO A 36 -11.00 -4.95 6.88
CA PRO A 36 -9.78 -4.49 7.54
C PRO A 36 -9.11 -5.66 8.30
N GLY A 37 -7.80 -5.53 8.55
CA GLY A 37 -7.03 -6.49 9.34
C GLY A 37 -6.62 -7.78 8.61
N ILE A 38 -6.99 -7.95 7.34
CA ILE A 38 -6.55 -9.09 6.52
C ILE A 38 -5.06 -8.95 6.13
N MET A 39 -4.63 -7.74 5.79
CA MET A 39 -3.21 -7.48 5.53
C MET A 39 -2.45 -7.37 6.84
N VAL A 40 -1.43 -8.22 7.01
CA VAL A 40 -0.65 -8.37 8.23
C VAL A 40 -0.06 -7.02 8.66
N ALA A 41 -0.52 -6.49 9.79
CA ALA A 41 -0.13 -5.16 10.27
C ALA A 41 1.38 -5.00 10.55
N THR A 42 2.09 -6.11 10.76
CA THR A 42 3.53 -6.11 11.04
C THR A 42 4.40 -6.03 9.79
N TYR A 43 3.85 -5.90 8.58
CA TYR A 43 4.67 -5.74 7.36
C TYR A 43 5.58 -4.52 7.36
N GLY A 44 5.18 -3.42 7.99
CA GLY A 44 6.05 -2.26 8.19
C GLY A 44 7.28 -2.53 9.05
N GLU A 45 7.24 -3.58 9.88
CA GLU A 45 8.32 -3.95 10.82
C GLU A 45 9.10 -5.18 10.35
N THR A 46 8.44 -6.11 9.67
CA THR A 46 9.00 -7.40 9.26
C THR A 46 9.66 -7.35 7.89
N LEU A 47 9.23 -6.45 7.00
CA LEU A 47 9.87 -6.27 5.69
C LEU A 47 11.08 -5.36 5.81
N THR A 48 12.20 -5.78 5.26
CA THR A 48 13.34 -4.90 5.07
C THR A 48 13.01 -3.84 4.02
N ALA A 49 13.68 -2.68 4.09
CA ALA A 49 13.49 -1.61 3.12
C ALA A 49 13.74 -2.09 1.67
N GLN A 50 14.74 -2.96 1.47
CA GLN A 50 15.05 -3.52 0.15
C GLN A 50 13.92 -4.42 -0.36
N ASN A 51 13.44 -5.36 0.47
CA ASN A 51 12.35 -6.26 0.07
C ASN A 51 11.08 -5.48 -0.27
N LEU A 52 10.77 -4.43 0.50
CA LEU A 52 9.63 -3.56 0.22
C LEU A 52 9.77 -2.88 -1.15
N VAL A 53 10.94 -2.33 -1.47
CA VAL A 53 11.20 -1.70 -2.78
C VAL A 53 11.12 -2.73 -3.91
N ASP A 54 11.63 -3.95 -3.71
CA ASP A 54 11.59 -5.01 -4.73
C ASP A 54 10.16 -5.48 -5.00
N ILE A 55 9.35 -5.65 -3.94
CA ILE A 55 7.92 -5.98 -4.06
C ILE A 55 7.18 -4.87 -4.82
N ILE A 56 7.38 -3.61 -4.43
CA ILE A 56 6.73 -2.48 -5.11
C ILE A 56 7.15 -2.44 -6.58
N SER A 57 8.43 -2.62 -6.87
CA SER A 57 8.96 -2.66 -8.24
C SER A 57 8.29 -3.76 -9.06
N TYR A 58 8.16 -4.97 -8.50
CA TYR A 58 7.46 -6.06 -9.15
C TYR A 58 5.98 -5.72 -9.41
N LEU A 59 5.26 -5.20 -8.41
CA LEU A 59 3.86 -4.79 -8.56
C LEU A 59 3.69 -3.70 -9.64
N MET A 60 4.66 -2.79 -9.78
CA MET A 60 4.67 -1.76 -10.83
C MET A 60 4.87 -2.33 -12.23
N THR A 61 5.41 -3.54 -12.38
CA THR A 61 5.50 -4.22 -13.70
C THR A 61 4.18 -4.86 -14.13
N LEU A 62 3.26 -5.10 -13.19
CA LEU A 62 1.95 -5.72 -13.44
C LEU A 62 0.88 -4.69 -13.86
N LYS A 63 1.29 -3.48 -14.24
CA LYS A 63 0.43 -2.32 -14.51
C LYS A 63 -0.44 -2.50 -15.76
#